data_AF-A0A285UGN7-F1
#
_entry.id   AF-A0A285UGN7-F1
#
_cell.length_a   1.000
_cell.length_b   1.000
_cell.length_c   1.000
_cell.angle_alpha   90.00
_cell.angle_beta   90.00
_cell.angle_gamma   90.00
#
_symmetry.space_group_name_H-M   'P 1'
#
loop_
_entity.id
_entity.type
_entity.pdbx_description
1 polymer ?
#
loop_
_entity_poly.entity_id
_entity_poly.type
_entity_poly.pdbx_seq_one_letter_code
_entity_poly.pdbx_strand_id
1 'polypeptide(L)' 'MDTAAYKWLNFLLTLIAAIAIYYFLHDSIPAQFQIPLMIGLVIIVVVSLIVAFRRETPGSGKDE' A
#
# COMPACT_ATOMS: atom_id res chain seq x y z
N MET A 1 -16.93 2.94 16.77
CA MET A 1 -16.23 3.27 15.52
C MET A 1 -15.28 2.12 15.20
N ASP A 2 -15.59 1.33 14.20
CA ASP A 2 -14.88 0.09 13.88
C ASP A 2 -13.49 0.39 13.32
N THR A 3 -12.45 0.17 14.13
CA THR A 3 -11.04 0.30 13.75
C THR A 3 -10.66 -0.59 12.56
N ALA A 4 -11.42 -1.66 12.31
CA ALA A 4 -11.28 -2.49 11.12
C ALA A 4 -11.67 -1.74 9.83
N ALA A 5 -12.75 -0.95 9.84
CA ALA A 5 -13.20 -0.19 8.68
C ALA A 5 -12.16 0.87 8.26
N TYR A 6 -11.50 1.53 9.22
CA TYR A 6 -10.44 2.50 8.93
C TYR A 6 -9.17 1.86 8.34
N LYS A 7 -8.84 0.61 8.72
CA LYS A 7 -7.70 -0.13 8.15
C LYS A 7 -7.96 -0.49 6.69
N TRP A 8 -9.13 -1.02 6.39
CA TRP A 8 -9.55 -1.33 5.02
C TRP A 8 -9.65 -0.08 4.16
N LEU A 9 -10.14 1.04 4.74
CA LEU A 9 -10.15 2.33 4.07
C LEU A 9 -8.74 2.81 3.71
N ASN A 10 -7.78 2.73 4.64
CA ASN A 10 -6.39 3.11 4.36
C ASN A 10 -5.77 2.22 3.27
N PHE A 11 -6.03 0.91 3.30
CA PHE A 11 -5.55 0.02 2.24
C PHE A 11 -6.14 0.37 0.88
N LEU A 12 -7.45 0.61 0.82
CA LEU A 12 -8.14 1.03 -0.40
C LEU A 12 -7.59 2.35 -0.94
N LEU A 13 -7.31 3.30 -0.04
CA LEU A 13 -6.74 4.60 -0.38
C LEU A 13 -5.33 4.45 -0.97
N THR A 14 -4.48 3.60 -0.37
CA THR A 14 -3.16 3.28 -0.90
C THR A 14 -3.25 2.60 -2.27
N LEU A 15 -4.22 1.70 -2.47
CA LEU A 15 -4.43 1.04 -3.76
C LEU A 15 -4.81 2.05 -4.86
N ILE A 16 -5.76 2.93 -4.58
CA ILE A 16 -6.20 3.97 -5.51
C ILE A 16 -5.05 4.93 -5.81
N ALA A 17 -4.28 5.34 -4.79
CA ALA A 17 -3.12 6.19 -4.96
C ALA A 17 -2.03 5.53 -5.82
N ALA A 18 -1.74 4.24 -5.60
CA ALA A 18 -0.75 3.50 -6.39
C ALA A 18 -1.16 3.41 -7.87
N ILE A 19 -2.45 3.15 -8.15
CA ILE A 19 -2.99 3.12 -9.51
C ILE A 19 -2.93 4.51 -10.16
N ALA A 20 -3.29 5.56 -9.43
CA ALA A 20 -3.22 6.93 -9.92
C ALA A 20 -1.78 7.34 -10.26
N ILE A 21 -0.81 7.01 -9.40
CA ILE A 21 0.61 7.24 -9.66
C ILE A 21 1.06 6.45 -10.88
N TYR A 22 0.66 5.19 -11.03
CA TYR A 22 0.99 4.38 -12.20
C TYR A 22 0.50 5.05 -13.48
N TYR A 23 -0.78 5.36 -13.59
CA TYR A 23 -1.36 5.97 -14.79
C TYR A 23 -0.74 7.35 -15.10
N PHE A 24 -0.49 8.16 -14.06
CA PHE A 24 0.08 9.48 -14.25
C PHE A 24 1.55 9.44 -14.71
N LEU A 25 2.36 8.56 -14.12
CA LEU A 25 3.78 8.45 -14.46
C LEU A 25 4.07 7.59 -15.68
N HIS A 26 3.27 6.56 -15.95
CA HIS A 26 3.54 5.59 -17.03
C HIS A 26 3.74 6.26 -18.40
N ASP A 27 2.92 7.25 -18.72
CA ASP A 27 2.99 8.01 -19.99
C ASP A 27 3.94 9.21 -19.91
N SER A 28 4.32 9.63 -18.70
CA SER A 28 5.17 10.81 -18.48
C SER A 28 6.66 10.48 -18.35
N ILE A 29 7.02 9.21 -18.13
CA ILE A 29 8.41 8.80 -17.88
C ILE A 29 8.98 7.94 -19.03
N PRO A 30 10.31 8.01 -19.27
CA PRO A 30 10.98 7.14 -20.23
C PRO A 30 10.78 5.65 -19.92
N ALA A 31 10.69 4.81 -20.96
CA ALA A 31 10.43 3.37 -20.85
C ALA A 31 11.36 2.62 -19.88
N GLN A 32 12.63 3.03 -19.77
CA GLN A 32 13.60 2.47 -18.82
C GLN A 32 13.20 2.61 -17.34
N PHE A 33 12.34 3.58 -17.01
CA PHE A 33 11.85 3.83 -15.65
C PHE A 33 10.48 3.19 -15.37
N GLN A 34 9.80 2.65 -16.39
CA GLN A 34 8.51 1.97 -16.21
C GLN A 34 8.64 0.70 -15.36
N ILE A 35 9.69 -0.09 -15.59
CA ILE A 35 9.96 -1.31 -14.80
C ILE A 35 10.27 -0.96 -13.33
N PRO A 36 11.20 -0.02 -13.03
CA PRO A 36 11.40 0.47 -11.66
C PRO A 36 10.15 1.02 -11.00
N LEU A 37 9.33 1.80 -11.73
CA LEU A 37 8.06 2.34 -11.22
C LEU A 37 7.12 1.22 -10.79
N MET A 38 6.92 0.22 -11.67
CA MET A 38 6.06 -0.92 -11.39
C MET A 38 6.54 -1.69 -10.16
N ILE A 39 7.84 -1.96 -10.05
CA ILE A 39 8.43 -2.64 -8.88
C ILE A 39 8.19 -1.82 -7.61
N GLY A 40 8.43 -0.50 -7.64
CA GLY A 40 8.20 0.39 -6.51
C GLY A 40 6.75 0.39 -6.05
N LEU A 41 5.80 0.46 -6.98
CA LEU A 41 4.37 0.41 -6.67
C LEU A 41 3.94 -0.93 -6.07
N VAL A 42 4.45 -2.05 -6.59
CA VAL A 42 4.19 -3.38 -6.03
C VAL A 42 4.71 -3.47 -4.59
N ILE A 43 5.91 -2.96 -4.32
CA ILE A 43 6.47 -2.92 -2.96
C ILE A 43 5.57 -2.13 -2.02
N ILE A 44 5.10 -0.94 -2.44
CA ILE A 44 4.19 -0.11 -1.63
C ILE A 44 2.90 -0.86 -1.30
N VAL A 45 2.28 -1.52 -2.28
CA VAL A 45 1.06 -2.31 -2.08
C VAL A 45 1.30 -3.48 -1.12
N VAL A 46 2.40 -4.21 -1.30
CA VAL A 46 2.77 -5.35 -0.43
C VAL A 46 3.04 -4.89 1.00
N VAL A 47 3.79 -3.80 1.20
CA VAL A 47 4.02 -3.22 2.53
C VAL A 47 2.71 -2.78 3.17
N SER A 48 1.82 -2.14 2.40
CA SER A 48 0.51 -1.73 2.90
C SER A 48 -0.36 -2.93 3.30
N LEU A 49 -0.32 -4.03 2.54
CA LEU A 49 -0.97 -5.30 2.91
C LEU A 49 -0.39 -5.86 4.20
N ILE A 50 0.94 -5.93 4.32
CA ILE A 50 1.61 -6.45 5.52
C ILE A 50 1.22 -5.62 6.75
N VAL A 51 1.17 -4.29 6.65
CA VAL A 51 0.77 -3.42 7.76
C VAL A 51 -0.71 -3.60 8.11
N ALA A 52 -1.58 -3.76 7.11
CA ALA A 52 -2.99 -4.05 7.31
C ALA A 52 -3.18 -5.38 8.07
N PHE A 53 -2.54 -6.46 7.60
CA PHE A 53 -2.63 -7.80 8.20
C PHE A 53 -1.87 -7.95 9.52
N ARG A 54 -0.67 -7.38 9.70
CA ARG A 54 0.08 -7.46 10.97
C ARG A 54 -0.67 -6.84 12.13
N ARG A 55 -1.53 -5.85 11.89
CA ARG A 55 -2.37 -5.25 12.92
C ARG A 55 -3.65 -6.06 13.21
N GLU A 56 -3.92 -7.11 12.45
CA GLU A 56 -5.02 -8.06 12.73
C GLU A 56 -4.56 -9.20 13.64
N THR A 57 -3.26 -9.51 13.68
CA THR A 57 -2.69 -10.37 14.73
C THR A 57 -2.34 -9.50 15.93
N PRO A 58 -3.06 -9.61 17.07
CA PRO A 58 -2.64 -8.97 18.31
C PRO A 58 -1.39 -9.70 18.81
N GLY A 59 -0.22 -9.31 18.32
CA GLY A 59 1.03 -9.61 18.97
C GLY A 59 1.10 -8.83 20.27
N SER A 60 0.77 -9.48 21.38
CA SER A 60 1.33 -9.22 22.70
C SER A 60 1.45 -7.74 23.07
N GLY A 61 0.33 -7.12 23.42
CA GLY A 61 0.35 -6.11 24.47
C GLY A 61 0.66 -6.82 25.79
N LYS A 62 1.95 -7.07 26.03
CA LYS A 62 2.47 -7.41 27.35
C LYS A 62 3.66 -6.50 27.60
N ASP A 63 3.34 -5.22 27.67
CA ASP A 63 4.13 -4.24 28.39
C ASP A 63 3.37 -4.01 29.71
N GLU A 64 3.60 -4.91 30.66
CA GLU A 64 3.45 -4.65 32.11
C GLU A 64 4.70 -3.90 32.59
#